data_AF-A0A662SDK4-F1
#
_entry.id   AF-A0A662SDK4-F1
#
_cell.length_a   1.000
_cell.length_b   1.000
_cell.length_c   1.000
_cell.angle_alpha   90.00
_cell.angle_beta   90.00
_cell.angle_gamma   90.00
#
_symmetry.space_group_name_H-M   'P 1'
#
loop_
_entity.id
_entity.type
_entity.pdbx_description
1 polymer ?
#
loop_
_entity_poly.entity_id
_entity_poly.type
_entity_poly.pdbx_seq_one_letter_code
_entity_poly.pdbx_strand_id
1 'polypeptide(L)'
;LDRYRRRGWLSEEDYEAARRQFMGETVRLLRLLKIVPVKTRLLIQAWPIIEKYHVCEADALQVVSARHVSAGELYTGDKQVHEAALREGIDSTYLG
;
A
#
# COMPACT_ATOMS: atom_id res chain seq x y z
N LEU A 1 -12.95 -6.03 -6.55
CA LEU A 1 -14.39 -6.24 -6.25
C LEU A 1 -15.30 -5.35 -7.10
N ASP A 2 -15.16 -4.02 -7.07
CA ASP A 2 -16.03 -3.13 -7.86
C ASP A 2 -15.99 -3.40 -9.39
N ARG A 3 -14.81 -3.70 -9.95
CA ARG A 3 -14.69 -4.11 -11.36
C ARG A 3 -15.53 -5.36 -11.69
N TYR A 4 -15.60 -6.33 -10.78
CA TYR A 4 -16.35 -7.58 -10.97
C TYR A 4 -17.85 -7.34 -10.82
N ARG A 5 -18.24 -6.53 -9.83
CA ARG A 5 -19.62 -6.05 -9.65
C ARG A 5 -20.15 -5.34 -10.90
N ARG A 6 -19.38 -4.38 -11.44
CA ARG A 6 -19.73 -3.67 -12.68
C ARG A 6 -19.85 -4.57 -13.92
N ARG A 7 -19.21 -5.75 -13.91
CA ARG A 7 -19.31 -6.77 -14.96
C ARG A 7 -20.40 -7.80 -14.71
N GLY A 8 -21.14 -7.69 -13.60
CA GLY A 8 -22.15 -8.67 -13.18
C GLY A 8 -21.57 -10.01 -12.69
N TRP A 9 -20.26 -10.10 -12.48
CA TRP A 9 -19.58 -11.32 -12.00
C TRP A 9 -19.59 -11.46 -10.47
N LEU A 10 -20.01 -10.40 -9.77
CA LEU A 10 -20.17 -10.37 -8.33
C LEU A 10 -21.52 -9.74 -8.04
N SER A 11 -22.34 -10.41 -7.22
CA SER A 11 -23.63 -9.85 -6.82
C SER A 11 -23.43 -8.58 -5.96
N GLU A 12 -24.41 -7.69 -5.94
CA GLU A 12 -24.38 -6.53 -5.03
C GLU A 12 -24.32 -6.98 -3.56
N GLU A 13 -24.99 -8.08 -3.20
CA GLU A 13 -24.97 -8.65 -1.85
C GLU A 13 -23.57 -9.11 -1.45
N ASP A 14 -22.88 -9.87 -2.31
CA ASP A 14 -21.52 -10.34 -2.07
C ASP A 14 -20.52 -9.19 -2.03
N TYR A 15 -20.72 -8.18 -2.90
CA TYR A 15 -19.91 -6.97 -2.88
C TYR A 15 -20.04 -6.21 -1.55
N GLU A 16 -21.27 -5.97 -1.08
CA GLU A 16 -21.53 -5.27 0.18
C GLU A 16 -21.08 -6.08 1.41
N ALA A 17 -21.18 -7.41 1.37
CA ALA A 17 -20.62 -8.27 2.40
C ALA A 17 -19.09 -8.13 2.48
N ALA A 18 -18.39 -8.29 1.34
CA ALA A 18 -16.94 -8.18 1.27
C ALA A 18 -16.45 -6.77 1.66
N ARG A 19 -17.15 -5.72 1.24
CA ARG A 19 -16.85 -4.34 1.61
C ARG A 19 -16.99 -4.10 3.11
N ARG A 20 -18.05 -4.60 3.74
CA ARG A 20 -18.24 -4.52 5.20
C ARG A 20 -17.14 -5.24 5.96
N GLN A 21 -16.77 -6.44 5.52
CA GLN A 21 -15.67 -7.20 6.12
C GLN A 21 -14.34 -6.42 6.03
N PHE A 22 -14.00 -5.92 4.84
CA PHE A 22 -12.77 -5.15 4.63
C PHE A 22 -12.71 -3.89 5.52
N MET A 23 -13.82 -3.15 5.65
CA MET A 23 -13.88 -1.99 6.54
C MET A 23 -13.70 -2.40 8.01
N GLY A 24 -14.33 -3.50 8.44
CA GLY A 24 -14.19 -4.01 9.81
C GLY A 24 -12.75 -4.40 10.16
N GLU A 25 -12.07 -5.11 9.25
CA GLU A 25 -10.66 -5.46 9.39
C GLU A 25 -9.76 -4.22 9.40
N THR A 26 -10.02 -3.26 8.51
CA THR A 26 -9.27 -1.99 8.46
C THR A 26 -9.40 -1.23 9.79
N VAL A 27 -10.60 -1.06 10.31
CA VAL A 27 -10.83 -0.39 11.62
C VAL A 27 -10.10 -1.12 12.75
N ARG A 28 -10.05 -2.45 12.72
CA ARG A 28 -9.28 -3.23 13.69
C ARG A 28 -7.78 -2.94 13.58
N LEU A 29 -7.23 -2.88 12.35
CA LEU A 29 -5.83 -2.54 12.12
C LEU A 29 -5.48 -1.11 12.55
N LEU A 30 -6.39 -0.14 12.39
CA LEU A 30 -6.17 1.23 12.86
C LEU A 30 -5.89 1.33 14.37
N ARG A 31 -6.35 0.35 15.17
CA ARG A 31 -6.10 0.29 16.62
C ARG A 31 -4.77 -0.37 16.98
N LEU A 32 -4.17 -1.12 16.05
CA LEU A 32 -2.97 -1.91 16.27
C LEU A 32 -1.73 -1.32 15.59
N LEU A 33 -1.94 -0.50 14.55
CA LEU A 33 -0.88 0.04 13.72
C LEU A 33 -0.73 1.55 13.88
N LYS A 34 0.51 2.03 13.76
CA LYS A 34 0.79 3.45 13.61
C LYS A 34 0.42 3.89 12.20
N ILE A 35 -0.50 4.86 12.09
CA ILE A 35 -0.89 5.44 10.81
C ILE A 35 0.09 6.55 10.42
N VAL A 36 0.63 6.44 9.21
CA VAL A 36 1.48 7.46 8.60
C VAL A 36 0.61 8.33 7.69
N PRO A 37 0.27 9.57 8.08
CA PRO A 37 -0.54 10.44 7.24
C PRO A 37 0.26 10.89 6.02
N VAL A 38 -0.36 10.85 4.84
CA VAL A 38 0.23 11.36 3.60
C VAL A 38 0.28 12.89 3.66
N LYS A 39 1.46 13.42 3.95
CA LYS A 39 1.74 14.87 3.92
C LYS A 39 2.33 15.27 2.58
N THR A 40 2.18 16.54 2.19
CA THR A 40 2.79 17.10 0.96
C THR A 40 4.28 16.77 0.83
N ARG A 41 5.02 16.74 1.94
CA ARG A 41 6.43 16.33 1.95
C ARG A 41 6.64 14.90 1.45
N LEU A 42 5.78 13.95 1.83
CA LEU A 42 5.87 12.57 1.37
C LEU A 42 5.53 12.44 -0.11
N LEU A 43 4.55 13.21 -0.60
CA LEU A 43 4.21 13.27 -2.02
C LEU A 43 5.39 13.78 -2.86
N ILE A 44 6.04 14.86 -2.42
CA ILE A 44 7.24 15.39 -3.09
C ILE A 44 8.37 14.35 -3.07
N GLN A 45 8.54 13.63 -1.96
CA GLN A 45 9.56 12.59 -1.84
C GLN A 45 9.26 11.32 -2.65
N ALA A 46 7.99 11.05 -2.95
CA ALA A 46 7.57 9.92 -3.77
C ALA A 46 7.92 10.13 -5.25
N TRP A 47 7.96 11.38 -5.71
CA TRP A 47 8.19 11.70 -7.12
C TRP A 47 9.48 11.07 -7.71
N PRO A 48 10.66 11.18 -7.07
CA PRO A 48 11.87 10.52 -7.56
C PRO A 48 11.77 8.98 -7.56
N ILE A 49 10.99 8.39 -6.66
CA ILE A 49 10.78 6.93 -6.59
C ILE A 49 9.95 6.47 -7.80
N ILE A 50 8.90 7.23 -8.14
CA ILE A 50 8.06 6.97 -9.32
C ILE A 50 8.92 7.00 -10.59
N GLU A 51 9.72 8.04 -10.78
CA GLU A 51 10.54 8.20 -11.99
C GLU A 51 11.67 7.16 -12.08
N LYS A 52 12.34 6.87 -10.96
CA LYS A 52 13.49 5.96 -10.91
C LYS A 52 13.11 4.49 -11.04
N TYR A 53 11.96 4.10 -10.48
CA TYR A 53 11.55 2.70 -10.39
C TYR A 53 10.30 2.37 -11.21
N HIS A 54 9.67 3.36 -11.84
CA HIS A 54 8.46 3.19 -12.65
C HIS A 54 7.33 2.48 -11.91
N VAL A 55 7.19 2.77 -10.61
CA VAL A 55 6.11 2.27 -9.75
C VAL A 55 4.96 3.28 -9.71
N CYS A 56 3.76 2.85 -9.28
CA CYS A 56 2.65 3.79 -9.15
C CYS A 56 2.85 4.73 -7.95
N GLU A 57 2.02 5.79 -7.87
CA GLU A 57 2.12 6.76 -6.77
C GLU A 57 1.92 6.12 -5.39
N ALA A 58 1.01 5.15 -5.26
CA ALA A 58 0.75 4.45 -4.00
C ALA A 58 1.96 3.61 -3.56
N ASP A 59 2.60 2.93 -4.50
CA ASP A 59 3.79 2.11 -4.27
C ASP A 59 4.98 2.97 -3.84
N ALA A 60 5.21 4.08 -4.53
CA ALA A 60 6.21 5.06 -4.14
C ALA A 60 5.94 5.62 -2.75
N LEU A 61 4.67 5.90 -2.43
CA LEU A 61 4.25 6.34 -1.10
C LEU A 61 4.55 5.31 -0.01
N GLN A 62 4.42 4.01 -0.29
CA GLN A 62 4.79 2.96 0.68
C GLN A 62 6.28 3.02 1.02
N VAL A 63 7.14 3.08 0.01
CA VAL A 63 8.61 3.16 0.17
C VAL A 63 9.02 4.40 0.96
N VAL A 64 8.53 5.59 0.58
CA VAL A 64 8.92 6.83 1.28
C VAL A 64 8.32 6.94 2.67
N SER A 65 7.15 6.34 2.92
CA SER A 65 6.55 6.29 4.26
C SER A 65 7.36 5.41 5.20
N ALA A 66 7.81 4.24 4.74
CA ALA A 66 8.69 3.35 5.51
C ALA A 66 10.00 4.05 5.87
N ARG A 67 10.62 4.74 4.89
CA ARG A 67 11.81 5.56 5.15
C ARG A 67 11.54 6.70 6.13
N HIS A 68 10.41 7.40 5.99
CA HIS A 68 10.05 8.54 6.83
C HIS A 68 9.92 8.18 8.30
N VAL A 69 9.41 6.98 8.60
CA VAL A 69 9.27 6.50 9.98
C VAL A 69 10.42 5.63 10.45
N SER A 70 11.48 5.50 9.64
CA SER A 70 12.61 4.60 9.89
C SER A 70 12.16 3.19 10.23
N ALA A 71 11.24 2.66 9.42
CA ALA A 71 10.74 1.29 9.58
C ALA A 71 11.92 0.29 9.48
N GLY A 72 11.92 -0.70 10.37
CA GLY A 72 12.92 -1.76 10.35
C GLY A 72 12.75 -2.74 9.20
N GLU A 73 11.54 -2.89 8.65
CA GLU A 73 11.26 -3.75 7.50
C GLU A 73 9.96 -3.33 6.79
N LEU A 74 9.93 -3.42 5.46
CA LEU A 74 8.74 -3.21 4.62
C LEU A 74 8.22 -4.56 4.08
N TYR A 75 7.02 -4.92 4.49
CA TYR A 75 6.32 -6.11 3.97
C TYR A 75 5.45 -5.72 2.78
N THR A 76 5.60 -6.43 1.66
CA THR A 76 4.81 -6.16 0.46
C THR A 76 4.55 -7.43 -0.35
N GLY A 77 3.38 -7.51 -0.99
CA GLY A 77 3.06 -8.52 -2.00
C GLY A 77 3.39 -8.06 -3.42
N ASP A 78 3.98 -6.87 -3.59
CA ASP A 78 4.41 -6.35 -4.89
C ASP A 78 5.93 -6.44 -5.02
N LYS A 79 6.39 -7.19 -6.03
CA LYS A 79 7.82 -7.44 -6.26
C LYS A 79 8.57 -6.17 -6.65
N GLN A 80 7.95 -5.28 -7.42
CA GLN A 80 8.58 -4.03 -7.85
C GLN A 80 8.74 -3.08 -6.66
N VAL A 81 7.77 -3.05 -5.74
CA VAL A 81 7.87 -2.31 -4.47
C VAL A 81 9.00 -2.86 -3.60
N HIS A 82 9.08 -4.18 -3.47
CA HIS A 82 10.14 -4.85 -2.70
C HIS A 82 11.54 -4.46 -3.23
N GLU A 83 11.75 -4.57 -4.55
CA GLU A 83 13.02 -4.19 -5.17
C GLU A 83 13.34 -2.70 -5.03
N ALA A 84 12.34 -1.83 -5.16
CA ALA A 84 12.50 -0.39 -4.95
C ALA A 84 12.92 -0.07 -3.51
N ALA A 85 12.28 -0.71 -2.52
CA ALA A 85 12.61 -0.54 -1.11
C ALA A 85 14.06 -0.94 -0.79
N LEU A 86 14.50 -2.12 -1.26
CA LEU A 86 15.88 -2.58 -1.07
C LEU A 86 16.89 -1.62 -1.70
N ARG A 87 16.63 -1.12 -2.92
CA ARG A 87 17.53 -0.17 -3.60
C ARG A 87 17.55 1.22 -2.96
N GLU A 88 16.55 1.55 -2.14
CA GLU A 88 16.49 2.76 -1.32
C GLU A 88 17.04 2.53 0.10
N GLY A 89 17.60 1.35 0.38
CA GLY A 89 18.23 1.01 1.66
C GLY A 89 17.24 0.68 2.78
N ILE A 90 16.02 0.26 2.43
CA ILE A 90 14.99 -0.19 3.36
C ILE A 90 14.93 -1.71 3.30
N ASP A 91 15.10 -2.39 4.42
CA ASP A 91 14.89 -3.83 4.51
C ASP A 91 13.46 -4.17 4.09
N SER A 92 13.28 -5.24 3.33
CA SER A 92 11.97 -5.61 2.82
C SER A 92 11.81 -7.12 2.71
N THR A 93 10.60 -7.60 3.02
CA THR A 93 10.17 -8.98 2.80
C THR A 93 9.05 -9.02 1.77
N TYR A 94 9.27 -9.79 0.71
CA TYR A 94 8.25 -10.10 -0.30
C TYR A 94 7.35 -11.25 0.16
N LEU A 95 6.04 -11.06 0.13
CA LEU A 95 5.07 -11.99 0.71
C LEU A 95 4.42 -12.97 -0.30
N GLY A 96 4.70 -12.85 -1.59
CA GLY A 96 4.23 -13.81 -2.61
C GLY A 96 3.66 -13.20 -3.87
#